data_AF-C7G015-F1
#
_entry.id   AF-C7G015-F1
#
_cell.length_a   1.000
_cell.length_b   1.000
_cell.length_c   1.000
_cell.angle_alpha   90.00
_cell.angle_beta   90.00
_cell.angle_gamma   90.00
#
_symmetry.space_group_name_H-M   'P 1'
#
loop_
_entity.id
_entity.type
_entity.pdbx_description
1 polymer ?
#
loop_
_entity_poly.entity_id
_entity_poly.type
_entity_poly.pdbx_seq_one_letter_code
_entity_poly.pdbx_strand_id
1 'polypeptide(L)'
;MSEQLNTTTTTNTETQIEETNQNTPSSLGEIVSDKKNGGEFDDVIERNVVVWMKDQLNKEKRRINRMGSKSIPVDVKNAGIIKEENGVILNRMELNTNFDFDKVSQIMVSESTECPVKKGYHYITVLLFANNPTPLIVPYIYLNDTQNKLTDWLFINNQFSRSRHTINEYKDV
;
A
#
# COMPACT_ATOMS: atom_id res chain seq x y z
N MET A 1 -60.87 -13.97 -45.69
CA MET A 1 -60.51 -12.60 -46.07
C MET A 1 -60.09 -11.90 -44.79
N SER A 2 -58.93 -12.17 -44.18
CA SER A 2 -57.54 -12.21 -44.67
C SER A 2 -56.85 -10.85 -44.53
N GLU A 3 -55.98 -10.76 -43.50
CA GLU A 3 -54.70 -10.02 -43.42
C GLU A 3 -54.77 -8.47 -43.55
N GLN A 4 -53.98 -7.64 -42.85
CA GLN A 4 -52.55 -7.72 -42.55
C GLN A 4 -52.16 -6.96 -41.27
N LEU A 5 -51.05 -7.43 -40.69
CA LEU A 5 -50.36 -6.94 -39.50
C LEU A 5 -49.75 -5.54 -39.64
N ASN A 6 -49.66 -4.84 -38.50
CA ASN A 6 -48.67 -3.79 -38.26
C ASN A 6 -47.64 -4.28 -37.23
N THR A 7 -46.36 -4.29 -37.61
CA THR A 7 -45.19 -4.59 -36.76
C THR A 7 -44.18 -3.44 -36.85
N THR A 8 -43.81 -2.84 -35.71
CA THR A 8 -42.60 -2.03 -35.47
C THR A 8 -42.67 -1.56 -34.00
N THR A 9 -41.68 -1.55 -33.11
CA THR A 9 -40.33 -2.14 -32.99
C THR A 9 -40.01 -2.04 -31.50
N THR A 10 -39.40 -3.10 -30.94
CA THR A 10 -38.93 -3.18 -29.56
C THR A 10 -37.63 -2.40 -29.37
N THR A 11 -37.48 -1.65 -28.28
CA THR A 11 -36.16 -1.35 -27.68
C THR A 11 -36.32 -1.25 -26.15
N ASN A 12 -35.84 -2.28 -25.46
CA ASN A 12 -35.48 -2.22 -24.05
C ASN A 12 -34.07 -1.62 -23.99
N THR A 13 -33.82 -0.69 -23.06
CA THR A 13 -32.46 -0.30 -22.69
C THR A 13 -32.36 -0.22 -21.18
N GLU A 14 -31.30 -0.85 -20.70
CA GLU A 14 -30.95 -1.12 -19.33
C GLU A 14 -30.46 0.12 -18.58
N THR A 15 -30.80 0.15 -17.30
CA THR A 15 -30.03 0.59 -16.13
C THR A 15 -28.73 1.37 -16.40
N GLN A 16 -28.66 2.63 -15.95
CA GLN A 16 -27.40 3.28 -15.57
C GLN A 16 -27.50 3.79 -14.14
N ILE A 17 -26.63 3.24 -13.30
CA ILE A 17 -26.36 3.64 -11.92
C ILE A 17 -25.49 4.89 -11.98
N GLU A 18 -25.91 5.97 -11.32
CA GLU A 18 -25.11 7.16 -11.12
C GLU A 18 -23.94 6.86 -10.16
N GLU A 19 -22.72 6.77 -10.70
CA GLU A 19 -21.49 6.85 -9.90
C GLU A 19 -21.16 8.32 -9.60
N THR A 20 -21.50 8.77 -8.39
CA THR A 20 -21.02 10.04 -7.86
C THR A 20 -19.51 9.99 -7.56
N ASN A 21 -18.76 10.75 -8.36
CA ASN A 21 -17.41 11.26 -8.11
C ASN A 21 -17.21 11.73 -6.65
N GLN A 22 -16.20 11.19 -5.96
CA GLN A 22 -15.38 11.95 -5.01
C GLN A 22 -13.93 11.46 -5.06
N ASN A 23 -13.13 12.05 -5.96
CA ASN A 23 -11.68 12.07 -5.86
C ASN A 23 -11.28 13.00 -4.71
N THR A 24 -11.24 12.47 -3.48
CA THR A 24 -10.64 13.17 -2.35
C THR A 24 -9.11 13.00 -2.42
N PRO A 25 -8.31 14.08 -2.33
CA PRO A 25 -6.85 13.97 -2.39
C PRO A 25 -6.32 13.17 -1.18
N SER A 26 -5.65 12.04 -1.44
CA SER A 26 -4.98 11.21 -0.43
C SER A 26 -3.90 11.99 0.34
N SER A 27 -4.15 12.17 1.64
CA SER A 27 -3.21 12.70 2.62
C SER A 27 -2.26 11.59 3.06
N LEU A 28 -0.98 11.66 2.68
CA LEU A 28 0.05 10.84 3.30
C LEU A 28 0.35 11.45 4.68
N GLY A 29 0.57 10.59 5.69
CA GLY A 29 0.65 10.94 7.11
C GLY A 29 1.23 12.32 7.39
N GLU A 30 0.50 13.08 8.21
CA GLU A 30 0.96 14.38 8.71
C GLU A 30 2.31 14.18 9.42
N ILE A 31 3.33 14.90 8.97
CA ILE A 31 4.66 14.89 9.57
C ILE A 31 4.52 15.52 10.95
N VAL A 32 4.44 14.69 12.00
CA VAL A 32 4.58 15.15 13.37
C VAL A 32 6.08 15.21 13.66
N SER A 33 6.72 16.32 13.30
CA SER A 33 8.09 16.58 13.72
C SER A 33 8.10 17.07 15.17
N ASP A 34 8.69 16.29 16.06
CA ASP A 34 9.14 16.79 17.36
C ASP A 34 10.22 17.84 17.08
N LYS A 35 9.84 19.12 17.12
CA LYS A 35 10.66 20.32 16.86
C LYS A 35 11.92 20.47 17.74
N LYS A 36 12.31 19.45 18.49
CA LYS A 36 13.30 19.59 19.54
C LYS A 36 14.75 19.52 19.09
N ASN A 37 15.12 18.97 17.91
CA ASN A 37 16.53 18.98 17.47
C ASN A 37 16.79 18.78 15.95
N GLY A 38 15.77 18.67 15.09
CA GLY A 38 15.90 18.56 13.63
C GLY A 38 15.15 19.70 12.96
N GLY A 39 15.86 20.57 12.24
CA GLY A 39 15.35 21.85 11.73
C GLY A 39 14.42 21.71 10.52
N GLU A 40 13.93 22.85 10.01
CA GLU A 40 13.11 22.99 8.79
C GLU A 40 13.64 22.18 7.59
N PHE A 41 14.96 21.95 7.53
CA PHE A 41 15.60 21.12 6.52
C PHE A 41 15.15 19.63 6.56
N ASP A 42 15.00 19.05 7.75
CA ASP A 42 14.56 17.66 7.90
C ASP A 42 13.09 17.52 7.46
N ASP A 43 12.24 18.49 7.81
CA ASP A 43 10.84 18.53 7.36
C ASP A 43 10.73 18.59 5.83
N VAL A 44 11.64 19.31 5.16
CA VAL A 44 11.69 19.37 3.69
C VAL A 44 12.12 18.02 3.11
N ILE A 45 13.11 17.35 3.70
CA ILE A 45 13.54 16.01 3.27
C ILE A 45 12.38 15.01 3.40
N GLU A 46 11.72 14.95 4.56
CA GLU A 46 10.62 14.00 4.80
C GLU A 46 9.46 14.25 3.82
N ARG A 47 9.11 15.51 3.57
CA ARG A 47 8.09 15.86 2.57
C ARG A 47 8.47 15.38 1.16
N ASN A 48 9.73 15.58 0.77
CA ASN A 48 10.23 15.14 -0.54
C ASN A 48 10.28 13.61 -0.66
N VAL A 49 10.63 12.91 0.42
CA VAL A 49 10.58 11.45 0.51
C VAL A 49 9.15 10.96 0.28
N VAL A 50 8.17 11.55 0.97
CA VAL A 50 6.75 11.23 0.84
C VAL A 50 6.25 11.40 -0.61
N VAL A 51 6.62 12.51 -1.27
CA VAL A 51 6.26 12.76 -2.67
C VAL A 51 6.89 11.73 -3.59
N TRP A 52 8.18 11.42 -3.41
CA TRP A 52 8.88 10.43 -4.22
C TRP A 52 8.30 9.02 -4.04
N MET A 53 7.99 8.61 -2.81
CA MET A 53 7.34 7.32 -2.51
C MET A 53 5.96 7.20 -3.19
N LYS A 54 5.16 8.28 -3.20
CA LYS A 54 3.88 8.32 -3.93
C LYS A 54 4.09 8.05 -5.42
N ASP A 55 5.11 8.64 -6.03
CA ASP A 55 5.41 8.40 -7.45
C ASP A 55 5.82 6.94 -7.71
N GLN A 56 6.67 6.35 -6.86
CA GLN A 56 7.04 4.93 -6.96
C GLN A 56 5.83 4.00 -6.83
N LEU A 57 4.98 4.23 -5.83
CA LEU A 57 3.75 3.45 -5.64
C LEU A 57 2.81 3.56 -6.85
N ASN A 58 2.65 4.76 -7.41
CA ASN A 58 1.82 4.99 -8.59
C ASN A 58 2.38 4.30 -9.84
N LYS A 59 3.71 4.28 -10.02
CA LYS A 59 4.36 3.51 -11.10
C LYS A 59 4.06 2.02 -10.95
N GLU A 60 4.18 1.49 -9.74
CA GLU A 60 3.95 0.07 -9.48
C GLU A 60 2.47 -0.31 -9.65
N LYS A 61 1.54 0.51 -9.15
CA LYS A 61 0.10 0.33 -9.39
C LYS A 61 -0.24 0.33 -10.88
N ARG A 62 0.36 1.23 -11.67
CA ARG A 62 0.19 1.23 -13.14
C ARG A 62 0.74 -0.04 -13.77
N ARG A 63 1.88 -0.56 -13.31
CA ARG A 63 2.47 -1.82 -13.80
C ARG A 63 1.53 -2.99 -13.54
N ILE A 64 1.03 -3.14 -12.31
CA ILE A 64 0.05 -4.17 -11.91
C ILE A 64 -1.21 -4.10 -12.77
N ASN A 65 -1.75 -2.89 -12.98
CA ASN A 65 -2.93 -2.68 -13.82
C ASN A 65 -2.70 -3.11 -15.28
N ARG A 66 -1.53 -2.84 -15.86
CA ARG A 66 -1.19 -3.27 -17.23
C ARG A 66 -1.09 -4.79 -17.37
N MET A 67 -0.81 -5.51 -16.28
CA MET A 67 -0.78 -6.97 -16.25
C MET A 67 -2.16 -7.59 -16.06
N GLY A 68 -3.23 -6.79 -16.03
CA GLY A 68 -4.61 -7.26 -15.84
C GLY A 68 -5.00 -7.52 -14.39
N SER A 69 -4.12 -7.21 -13.42
CA SER A 69 -4.41 -7.31 -12.00
C SER A 69 -4.85 -5.95 -11.43
N LYS A 70 -5.39 -5.94 -10.21
CA LYS A 70 -5.77 -4.71 -9.49
C LYS A 70 -5.11 -4.71 -8.11
N SER A 71 -4.97 -3.53 -7.52
CA SER A 71 -4.55 -3.36 -6.12
C SER A 71 -5.18 -2.13 -5.50
N ILE A 72 -5.40 -2.18 -4.18
CA ILE A 72 -5.97 -1.08 -3.40
C ILE A 72 -4.84 -0.41 -2.61
N PRO A 73 -4.47 0.85 -2.94
CA PRO A 73 -3.45 1.56 -2.19
C PRO A 73 -3.94 1.85 -0.77
N VAL A 74 -3.05 1.69 0.20
CA VAL A 74 -3.30 2.05 1.60
C VAL A 74 -2.30 3.11 2.03
N ASP A 75 -2.79 4.21 2.59
CA ASP A 75 -1.94 5.28 3.09
C ASP A 75 -1.19 4.82 4.34
N VAL A 76 0.10 5.18 4.42
CA VAL A 76 0.94 4.91 5.58
C VAL A 76 0.88 6.11 6.51
N LYS A 77 0.59 5.86 7.79
CA LYS A 77 0.66 6.87 8.85
C LYS A 77 2.06 6.95 9.44
N ASN A 78 2.65 5.79 9.70
CA ASN A 78 3.97 5.69 10.32
C ASN A 78 4.62 4.36 9.90
N ALA A 79 5.93 4.36 9.73
CA ALA A 79 6.71 3.19 9.40
C ALA A 79 8.07 3.24 10.10
N GLY A 80 8.61 2.09 10.47
CA GLY A 80 9.92 2.03 11.10
C GLY A 80 10.35 0.61 11.43
N ILE A 81 11.59 0.50 11.89
CA ILE A 81 12.17 -0.76 12.33
C ILE A 81 12.10 -0.81 13.87
N ILE A 82 11.65 -1.94 14.41
CA ILE A 82 11.77 -2.27 15.85
C ILE A 82 12.80 -3.37 16.00
N LYS A 83 13.76 -3.20 16.91
CA LYS A 83 14.67 -4.26 17.34
C LYS A 83 14.20 -4.77 18.71
N GLU A 84 13.76 -6.02 18.75
CA GLU A 84 13.37 -6.70 19.99
C GLU A 84 14.61 -7.16 20.78
N GLU A 85 14.49 -7.35 22.09
CA GLU A 85 15.61 -7.78 22.96
C GLU A 85 16.19 -9.16 22.59
N ASN A 86 15.36 -10.03 22.01
CA ASN A 86 15.76 -11.35 21.50
C ASN A 86 16.51 -11.30 20.16
N GLY A 87 16.76 -10.10 19.61
CA GLY A 87 17.46 -9.89 18.34
C GLY A 87 16.56 -9.91 17.10
N VAL A 88 15.25 -10.14 17.23
CA VAL A 88 14.33 -10.08 16.09
C VAL A 88 14.15 -8.62 15.63
N ILE A 89 14.18 -8.42 14.31
CA ILE A 89 14.02 -7.11 13.67
C ILE A 89 12.66 -7.09 12.97
N LEU A 90 11.74 -6.26 13.46
CA LEU A 90 10.40 -6.10 12.91
C LEU A 90 10.29 -4.87 12.01
N ASN A 91 9.70 -5.07 10.84
CA ASN A 91 9.27 -4.02 9.93
C ASN A 91 7.85 -3.58 10.33
N ARG A 92 7.75 -2.44 11.01
CA ARG A 92 6.48 -1.94 11.54
C ARG A 92 5.83 -0.96 10.57
N MET A 93 4.54 -1.15 10.33
CA MET A 93 3.71 -0.21 9.58
C MET A 93 2.39 0.06 10.27
N GLU A 94 2.13 1.34 10.54
CA GLU A 94 0.81 1.85 10.89
C GLU A 94 0.12 2.34 9.63
N LEU A 95 -1.02 1.75 9.31
CA LEU A 95 -1.72 1.94 8.05
C LEU A 95 -3.08 2.58 8.29
N ASN A 96 -3.43 3.54 7.42
CA ASN A 96 -4.70 4.24 7.46
C ASN A 96 -5.83 3.39 6.86
N THR A 97 -6.18 2.32 7.56
CA THR A 97 -7.24 1.40 7.16
C THR A 97 -7.88 0.77 8.38
N ASN A 98 -9.10 0.28 8.23
CA ASN A 98 -9.78 -0.56 9.22
C ASN A 98 -9.61 -2.06 8.91
N PHE A 99 -8.78 -2.40 7.93
CA PHE A 99 -8.54 -3.78 7.53
C PHE A 99 -8.00 -4.60 8.71
N ASP A 100 -8.47 -5.84 8.80
CA ASP A 100 -8.03 -6.82 9.78
C ASP A 100 -6.82 -7.58 9.23
N PHE A 101 -5.63 -7.20 9.70
CA PHE A 101 -4.38 -7.76 9.19
C PHE A 101 -4.16 -9.23 9.54
N ASP A 102 -4.86 -9.79 10.54
CA ASP A 102 -4.81 -11.23 10.83
C ASP A 102 -5.35 -12.07 9.65
N LYS A 103 -6.09 -11.45 8.72
CA LYS A 103 -6.58 -12.09 7.49
C LYS A 103 -5.55 -12.12 6.36
N VAL A 104 -4.39 -11.48 6.50
CA VAL A 104 -3.33 -11.55 5.50
C VAL A 104 -2.75 -12.97 5.48
N SER A 105 -2.88 -13.65 4.35
CA SER A 105 -2.38 -15.00 4.12
C SER A 105 -1.01 -15.03 3.44
N GLN A 106 -0.65 -13.97 2.72
CA GLN A 106 0.63 -13.86 2.02
C GLN A 106 1.07 -12.39 1.91
N ILE A 107 2.36 -12.17 2.07
CA ILE A 107 3.01 -10.88 1.85
C ILE A 107 4.05 -11.07 0.75
N MET A 108 4.03 -10.17 -0.24
CA MET A 108 5.07 -10.08 -1.24
C MET A 108 5.72 -8.70 -1.16
N VAL A 109 7.04 -8.66 -1.27
CA VAL A 109 7.81 -7.42 -1.29
C VAL A 109 8.52 -7.29 -2.63
N SER A 110 8.60 -6.07 -3.15
CA SER A 110 9.41 -5.80 -4.34
C SER A 110 10.90 -5.86 -4.00
N GLU A 111 11.72 -5.89 -5.05
CA GLU A 111 13.14 -5.56 -4.93
C GLU A 111 13.33 -4.20 -4.26
N SER A 112 14.41 -4.11 -3.49
CA SER A 112 14.80 -2.89 -2.75
C SER A 112 15.42 -1.86 -3.69
N THR A 113 14.94 -0.61 -3.60
CA THR A 113 15.47 0.52 -4.37
C THR A 113 15.96 1.61 -3.41
N GLU A 114 17.18 2.10 -3.59
CA GLU A 114 17.70 3.20 -2.76
C GLU A 114 16.86 4.48 -2.94
N CYS A 115 16.55 5.15 -1.82
CA CYS A 115 15.83 6.42 -1.83
C CYS A 115 16.80 7.55 -2.22
N PRO A 116 16.59 8.23 -3.36
CA PRO A 116 17.50 9.29 -3.81
C PRO A 116 17.41 10.56 -2.96
N VAL A 117 16.36 10.69 -2.14
CA VAL A 117 16.08 11.89 -1.33
C VAL A 117 16.68 11.78 0.07
N LYS A 118 16.80 10.56 0.61
CA LYS A 118 17.25 10.31 1.99
C LYS A 118 18.30 9.21 2.00
N LYS A 119 19.56 9.61 2.12
CA LYS A 119 20.73 8.72 2.02
C LYS A 119 20.63 7.54 2.99
N GLY A 120 20.92 6.34 2.49
CA GLY A 120 20.90 5.09 3.26
C GLY A 120 19.51 4.52 3.50
N TYR A 121 18.43 5.24 3.16
CA TYR A 121 17.08 4.70 3.20
C TYR A 121 16.77 4.00 1.88
N HIS A 122 16.02 2.91 1.97
CA HIS A 122 15.59 2.10 0.85
C HIS A 122 14.07 1.99 0.84
N TYR A 123 13.51 1.81 -0.35
CA TYR A 123 12.10 1.69 -0.64
C TYR A 123 11.78 0.31 -1.19
N ILE A 124 10.66 -0.24 -0.73
CA ILE A 124 10.00 -1.39 -1.33
C ILE A 124 8.50 -1.13 -1.42
N THR A 125 7.85 -1.84 -2.34
CA THR A 125 6.39 -1.96 -2.36
C THR A 125 5.99 -3.27 -1.71
N VAL A 126 5.05 -3.21 -0.78
CA VAL A 126 4.51 -4.37 -0.07
C VAL A 126 3.11 -4.66 -0.61
N LEU A 127 2.88 -5.90 -1.05
CA LEU A 127 1.56 -6.42 -1.40
C LEU A 127 1.06 -7.35 -0.31
N LEU A 128 -0.14 -7.10 0.18
CA LEU A 128 -0.81 -7.90 1.20
C LEU A 128 -1.99 -8.62 0.57
N PHE A 129 -1.91 -9.95 0.54
CA PHE A 129 -2.96 -10.83 0.05
C PHE A 129 -3.73 -11.40 1.22
N ALA A 130 -5.05 -11.43 1.06
CA ALA A 130 -5.98 -12.01 2.02
C ALA A 130 -6.99 -12.87 1.25
N ASN A 131 -8.13 -13.18 1.86
CA ASN A 131 -9.20 -13.94 1.19
C ASN A 131 -9.90 -13.16 0.05
N ASN A 132 -9.58 -11.89 -0.14
CA ASN A 132 -10.11 -11.08 -1.23
C ASN A 132 -9.21 -11.18 -2.47
N PRO A 133 -9.77 -11.16 -3.70
CA PRO A 133 -8.99 -11.29 -4.93
C PRO A 133 -8.12 -10.07 -5.24
N THR A 134 -8.36 -8.93 -4.59
CA THR A 134 -7.60 -7.68 -4.82
C THR A 134 -6.69 -7.41 -3.62
N PRO A 135 -5.35 -7.50 -3.80
CA PRO A 135 -4.41 -7.22 -2.71
C PRO A 135 -4.37 -5.74 -2.32
N LEU A 136 -3.98 -5.49 -1.08
CA LEU A 136 -3.59 -4.15 -0.65
C LEU A 136 -2.16 -3.88 -1.11
N ILE A 137 -1.87 -2.65 -1.53
CA ILE A 137 -0.53 -2.21 -1.93
C ILE A 137 -0.08 -1.05 -1.04
N VAL A 138 1.12 -1.17 -0.47
CA VAL A 138 1.62 -0.25 0.55
C VAL A 138 3.06 0.14 0.22
N PRO A 139 3.41 1.45 0.23
CA PRO A 139 4.79 1.88 0.12
C PRO A 139 5.50 1.71 1.47
N TYR A 140 6.72 1.18 1.50
CA TYR A 140 7.50 1.09 2.73
C TYR A 140 8.90 1.63 2.52
N ILE A 141 9.36 2.45 3.47
CA ILE A 141 10.72 3.00 3.48
C ILE A 141 11.39 2.63 4.80
N TYR A 142 12.67 2.26 4.74
CA TYR A 142 13.42 1.79 5.89
C TYR A 142 14.90 2.17 5.76
N LEU A 143 15.59 2.31 6.90
CA LEU A 143 17.04 2.46 6.90
C LEU A 143 17.67 1.11 6.52
N ASN A 144 18.52 1.10 5.51
CA ASN A 144 19.17 -0.12 5.07
C ASN A 144 20.12 -0.65 6.15
N ASP A 145 19.86 -1.86 6.61
CA ASP A 145 20.60 -2.56 7.65
C ASP A 145 20.78 -4.01 7.19
N THR A 146 22.02 -4.49 7.16
CA THR A 146 22.36 -5.85 6.69
C THR A 146 21.72 -6.95 7.56
N GLN A 147 21.34 -6.61 8.79
CA GLN A 147 20.63 -7.49 9.70
C GLN A 147 19.14 -7.62 9.37
N ASN A 148 18.51 -6.61 8.76
CA ASN A 148 17.08 -6.65 8.43
C ASN A 148 16.86 -7.47 7.15
N LYS A 149 16.26 -8.66 7.29
CA LYS A 149 15.93 -9.55 6.16
C LYS A 149 14.57 -9.28 5.53
N LEU A 150 13.83 -8.27 6.02
CA LEU A 150 12.46 -7.97 5.58
C LEU A 150 11.48 -9.15 5.74
N THR A 151 11.77 -10.06 6.66
CA THR A 151 10.99 -11.28 6.91
C THR A 151 9.89 -11.04 7.93
N ASP A 152 10.16 -10.27 8.98
CA ASP A 152 9.22 -10.10 10.08
C ASP A 152 8.54 -8.74 10.01
N TRP A 153 7.21 -8.75 10.09
CA TRP A 153 6.35 -7.60 9.88
C TRP A 153 5.36 -7.42 11.02
N LEU A 154 5.11 -6.17 11.38
CA LEU A 154 4.09 -5.77 12.34
C LEU A 154 3.18 -4.72 11.71
N PHE A 155 1.95 -5.11 11.38
CA PHE A 155 0.94 -4.18 10.85
C PHE A 155 0.04 -3.69 11.97
N ILE A 156 -0.35 -2.42 11.89
CA ILE A 156 -1.24 -1.76 12.83
C ILE A 156 -2.29 -0.99 12.03
N ASN A 157 -3.57 -1.20 12.34
CA ASN A 157 -4.69 -0.52 11.69
C ASN A 157 -5.18 0.70 12.50
N ASN A 158 -6.23 1.37 12.02
CA ASN A 158 -6.82 2.55 12.67
C ASN A 158 -7.47 2.27 14.03
N GLN A 159 -7.77 1.00 14.34
CA GLN A 159 -8.28 0.54 15.63
C GLN A 159 -7.14 0.18 16.61
N PHE A 160 -5.89 0.42 16.22
CA PHE A 160 -4.69 -0.03 16.94
C PHE A 160 -4.58 -1.55 17.09
N SER A 161 -5.37 -2.33 16.35
CA SER A 161 -5.20 -3.78 16.26
C SER A 161 -3.86 -4.08 15.61
N ARG A 162 -3.09 -4.98 16.21
CA ARG A 162 -1.74 -5.36 15.79
C ARG A 162 -1.75 -6.76 15.24
N SER A 163 -1.10 -6.97 14.10
CA SER A 163 -0.91 -8.30 13.52
C SER A 163 0.56 -8.50 13.15
N ARG A 164 1.12 -9.64 13.58
CA ARG A 164 2.52 -10.01 13.34
C ARG A 164 2.56 -11.12 12.29
N HIS A 165 3.39 -10.93 11.27
CA HIS A 165 3.59 -11.90 10.21
C HIS A 165 5.07 -12.17 10.02
N THR A 166 5.37 -13.40 9.60
CA THR A 166 6.70 -13.80 9.16
C THR A 166 6.58 -14.31 7.73
N ILE A 167 7.37 -13.72 6.84
CA ILE A 167 7.56 -14.17 5.45
C ILE A 167 8.67 -15.20 5.48
N ASN A 168 8.36 -16.42 5.08
CA ASN A 168 9.40 -17.40 4.80
C ASN A 168 9.98 -17.05 3.43
N GLU A 169 11.30 -16.76 3.36
CA GLU A 169 11.99 -16.70 2.09
C GLU A 169 11.72 -18.00 1.33
N TYR A 170 11.13 -17.91 0.13
CA TYR A 170 11.12 -19.04 -0.78
C TYR A 170 12.58 -19.29 -1.16
N LYS A 171 13.17 -20.35 -0.64
CA LYS A 171 14.35 -20.94 -1.24
C LYS A 171 13.88 -21.66 -2.49
N ASP A 172 14.39 -21.28 -3.65
CA ASP A 172 14.23 -22.09 -4.85
C ASP A 172 14.69 -23.51 -4.51
N VAL A 173 13.82 -24.50 -4.76
CA VAL A 173 14.11 -25.92 -4.61
C VAL A 173 14.59 -26.47 -5.94
#